data_AF-A0A961AQR9-F1
#
_entry.id   AF-A0A961AQR9-F1
#
_cell.length_a   1.000
_cell.length_b   1.000
_cell.length_c   1.000
_cell.angle_alpha   90.00
_cell.angle_beta   90.00
_cell.angle_gamma   90.00
#
_symmetry.space_group_name_H-M   'P 1'
#
loop_
_entity.id
_entity.type
_entity.pdbx_description
1 polymer ?
#
loop_
_entity_poly.entity_id
_entity_poly.type
_entity_poly.pdbx_seq_one_letter_code
_entity_poly.pdbx_strand_id
1 'polypeptide(L)'
;MSPLQSHIARSRREFLTTSASGLGGIALGSMLAQDGILSAATAKDPAEFERLKPHHNAKAKACIFIFMAGAPSHLDLFDPKPKLNELHGQKLPQELIEKARFAFIQPDTATLMGSSRKWKKHGECGMEFSDLLPHLGGCADDILM
;
A
#
# COMPACT_ATOMS: atom_id res chain seq x y z
N MET A 1 -32.69 8.62 -12.84
CA MET A 1 -31.37 9.20 -12.49
C MET A 1 -30.74 9.73 -13.76
N SER A 2 -30.21 10.95 -13.77
CA SER A 2 -29.67 11.53 -15.00
C SER A 2 -28.33 10.87 -15.39
N PRO A 3 -27.97 10.79 -16.68
CA PRO A 3 -26.68 10.28 -17.14
C PRO A 3 -25.47 11.03 -16.55
N LEU A 4 -25.67 12.29 -16.17
CA LEU A 4 -24.64 13.14 -15.57
C LEU A 4 -24.29 12.70 -14.13
N GLN A 5 -25.29 12.26 -13.36
CA GLN A 5 -25.10 11.81 -11.98
C GLN A 5 -24.31 10.50 -11.90
N SER A 6 -24.44 9.64 -12.91
CA SER A 6 -23.73 8.37 -13.00
C SER A 6 -22.28 8.48 -13.51
N HIS A 7 -21.89 9.60 -14.14
CA HIS A 7 -20.51 9.91 -14.52
C HIS A 7 -19.68 10.51 -13.37
N ILE A 8 -20.27 11.36 -12.54
CA ILE A 8 -19.56 12.06 -11.45
C ILE A 8 -19.23 11.10 -10.29
N ALA A 9 -20.16 10.19 -9.93
CA ALA A 9 -19.92 9.16 -8.92
C ALA A 9 -18.83 8.14 -9.32
N ARG A 10 -18.54 8.02 -10.63
CA ARG A 10 -17.51 7.15 -11.22
C ARG A 10 -16.12 7.79 -11.18
N SER A 11 -16.02 9.09 -11.44
CA SER A 11 -14.75 9.81 -11.69
C SER A 11 -13.64 9.65 -10.64
N ARG A 12 -13.87 9.88 -9.34
CA ARG A 12 -12.79 9.81 -8.33
C ARG A 12 -12.28 8.39 -8.11
N ARG A 13 -13.18 7.41 -8.05
CA ARG A 13 -12.81 6.01 -7.82
C ARG A 13 -12.15 5.41 -9.06
N GLU A 14 -12.68 5.70 -10.25
CA GLU A 14 -12.15 5.25 -11.55
C GLU A 14 -10.81 5.92 -11.91
N PHE A 15 -10.68 7.22 -11.63
CA PHE A 15 -9.42 7.97 -11.73
C PHE A 15 -8.34 7.41 -10.79
N LEU A 16 -8.72 7.06 -9.55
CA LEU A 16 -7.79 6.47 -8.58
C LEU A 16 -7.59 4.96 -8.75
N THR A 17 -8.37 4.26 -9.59
CA THR A 17 -8.24 2.80 -9.85
C THR A 17 -7.54 2.45 -11.16
N THR A 18 -7.25 3.44 -12.02
CA THR A 18 -6.43 3.26 -13.25
C THR A 18 -4.94 3.55 -13.00
N SER A 19 -4.51 3.31 -11.75
CA SER A 19 -3.56 4.10 -10.96
C SER A 19 -2.09 4.09 -11.37
N ALA A 20 -1.68 3.40 -12.43
CA ALA A 20 -0.32 3.57 -12.95
C ALA A 20 -0.14 4.93 -13.65
N SER A 21 -1.21 5.50 -14.22
CA SER A 21 -1.14 6.73 -15.05
C SER A 21 -1.93 7.94 -14.51
N GLY A 22 -2.77 7.76 -13.49
CA GLY A 22 -3.64 8.85 -12.97
C GLY A 22 -2.87 9.97 -12.28
N LEU A 23 -1.98 9.63 -11.35
CA LEU A 23 -1.15 10.62 -10.64
C LEU A 23 -0.18 11.33 -11.59
N GLY A 24 0.41 10.60 -12.55
CA GLY A 24 1.26 11.16 -13.59
C GLY A 24 0.50 12.15 -14.49
N GLY A 25 -0.75 11.85 -14.85
CA GLY A 25 -1.61 12.77 -15.61
C GLY A 25 -1.92 14.07 -14.88
N ILE A 26 -2.15 14.03 -13.56
CA ILE A 26 -2.30 15.25 -12.74
C ILE A 26 -1.01 16.06 -12.73
N ALA A 27 0.13 15.41 -12.49
CA ALA A 27 1.43 16.09 -12.43
C ALA A 27 1.75 16.76 -13.77
N LEU A 28 1.60 16.04 -14.88
CA LEU A 28 1.81 16.57 -16.23
C LEU A 28 0.83 17.70 -16.56
N GLY A 29 -0.45 17.54 -16.22
CA GLY A 29 -1.47 18.59 -16.41
C GLY A 29 -1.14 19.86 -15.63
N SER A 30 -0.63 19.73 -14.40
CA SER A 30 -0.17 20.87 -13.60
C SER A 30 1.03 21.57 -14.22
N MET A 31 2.00 20.81 -14.77
CA MET A 31 3.19 21.38 -15.42
C MET A 31 2.81 22.10 -16.73
N LEU A 32 2.01 21.45 -17.60
CA LEU A 32 1.54 22.07 -18.85
C LEU A 32 0.68 23.32 -18.63
N ALA A 33 -0.07 23.37 -17.52
CA ALA A 33 -0.80 24.57 -17.11
C ALA A 33 0.14 25.70 -16.69
N GLN A 34 1.21 25.39 -15.94
CA GLN A 34 2.22 26.36 -15.53
C GLN A 34 3.02 26.90 -16.73
N ASP A 35 3.30 26.04 -17.72
CA ASP A 35 4.00 26.41 -18.95
C ASP A 35 3.11 27.13 -19.97
N GLY A 36 1.81 27.32 -19.67
CA GLY A 36 0.85 28.02 -20.55
C GLY A 36 0.52 27.27 -21.84
N ILE A 37 0.81 25.97 -21.92
CA ILE A 37 0.63 25.13 -23.12
C ILE A 37 -0.82 24.68 -23.28
N LEU A 38 -1.59 24.64 -22.19
CA LEU A 38 -3.01 24.27 -22.24
C LEU A 38 -3.86 25.40 -22.83
N SER A 39 -4.60 25.09 -23.89
CA SER A 39 -5.55 26.01 -24.52
C SER A 39 -6.66 26.43 -23.55
N ALA A 40 -6.96 27.73 -23.48
CA ALA A 40 -8.05 28.30 -22.70
C ALA A 40 -9.46 27.91 -23.20
N ALA A 41 -9.57 27.23 -24.35
CA ALA A 41 -10.84 27.04 -25.07
C ALA A 41 -11.84 26.08 -24.40
N THR A 42 -11.49 25.44 -23.29
CA THR A 42 -12.41 24.64 -22.44
C THR A 42 -12.25 24.96 -20.95
N ALA A 43 -11.80 26.18 -20.62
CA ALA A 43 -11.93 26.68 -19.26
C ALA A 43 -13.43 26.89 -18.98
N LYS A 44 -14.09 25.86 -18.47
CA LYS A 44 -15.34 26.01 -17.71
C LYS A 44 -15.12 27.18 -16.74
N ASP A 45 -16.13 28.06 -16.68
CA ASP A 45 -16.16 29.22 -15.78
C ASP A 45 -15.47 28.86 -14.46
N PRO A 46 -14.44 29.61 -14.01
CA PRO A 46 -13.79 29.36 -12.71
C PRO A 46 -14.78 29.18 -11.55
N ALA A 47 -15.99 29.74 -11.67
CA ALA A 47 -17.11 29.54 -10.75
C ALA A 47 -17.63 28.09 -10.64
N GLU A 48 -17.46 27.23 -11.66
CA GLU A 48 -17.78 25.80 -11.55
C GLU A 48 -16.78 25.04 -10.67
N PHE A 49 -15.50 25.44 -10.66
CA PHE A 49 -14.48 24.87 -9.77
C PHE A 49 -14.57 25.43 -8.34
N GLU A 50 -15.18 26.59 -8.14
CA GLU A 50 -15.49 27.08 -6.79
C GLU A 50 -16.43 26.13 -6.02
N ARG A 51 -17.32 25.42 -6.72
CA ARG A 51 -18.19 24.38 -6.12
C ARG A 51 -17.45 23.08 -5.79
N LEU A 52 -16.23 22.92 -6.30
CA LEU A 52 -15.34 21.79 -6.05
C LEU A 52 -14.26 22.11 -5.00
N LYS A 53 -14.33 23.28 -4.37
CA LYS A 53 -13.47 23.59 -3.22
C LYS A 53 -13.71 22.54 -2.14
N PRO A 54 -12.65 21.83 -1.68
CA PRO A 54 -12.81 20.92 -0.56
C PRO A 54 -13.34 21.70 0.65
N HIS A 55 -14.18 21.07 1.45
CA HIS A 55 -14.73 21.67 2.69
C HIS A 55 -13.65 22.18 3.65
N HIS A 56 -12.41 21.68 3.49
CA HIS A 56 -11.24 22.11 4.22
C HIS A 56 -10.09 22.41 3.27
N ASN A 57 -9.27 23.39 3.62
CA ASN A 57 -8.01 23.64 2.93
C ASN A 57 -7.12 22.38 2.99
N ALA A 58 -6.48 22.04 1.86
CA ALA A 58 -5.54 20.94 1.82
C ALA A 58 -4.37 21.22 2.78
N LYS A 59 -4.19 20.35 3.78
CA LYS A 59 -3.09 20.44 4.75
C LYS A 59 -1.82 19.73 4.26
N ALA A 60 -1.98 18.68 3.45
CA ALA A 60 -0.87 17.92 2.90
C ALA A 60 -0.17 18.72 1.80
N LYS A 61 1.15 18.89 1.94
CA LYS A 61 1.99 19.61 0.98
C LYS A 61 2.64 18.68 -0.06
N ALA A 62 2.75 17.39 0.27
CA ALA A 62 3.37 16.38 -0.58
C ALA A 62 2.65 15.04 -0.42
N CYS A 63 2.62 14.26 -1.50
CA CYS A 63 2.22 12.85 -1.50
C CYS A 63 3.45 12.04 -1.92
N ILE A 64 4.09 11.36 -0.96
CA ILE A 64 5.29 10.56 -1.21
C ILE A 64 4.83 9.12 -1.41
N PHE A 65 4.98 8.62 -2.63
CA PHE A 65 4.67 7.22 -2.97
C PHE A 65 5.98 6.47 -3.18
N ILE A 66 6.21 5.43 -2.37
CA ILE A 66 7.40 4.59 -2.45
C ILE A 66 6.95 3.20 -2.92
N PHE A 67 7.32 2.83 -4.14
CA PHE A 67 7.08 1.49 -4.67
C PHE A 67 8.37 0.67 -4.57
N MET A 68 8.41 -0.25 -3.60
CA MET A 68 9.60 -1.05 -3.35
C MET A 68 9.45 -2.46 -3.95
N ALA A 69 9.63 -2.56 -5.27
CA ALA A 69 9.64 -3.85 -5.95
C ALA A 69 10.80 -4.71 -5.44
N GLY A 70 10.49 -5.92 -4.94
CA GLY A 70 11.49 -6.84 -4.39
C GLY A 70 11.91 -6.54 -2.95
N ALA A 71 11.25 -5.59 -2.27
CA ALA A 71 11.48 -5.40 -0.84
C ALA A 71 10.94 -6.56 0.00
N PRO A 72 11.38 -6.68 1.27
CA PRO A 72 10.85 -7.67 2.19
C PRO A 72 9.33 -7.55 2.33
N SER A 73 8.65 -8.69 2.42
CA SER A 73 7.20 -8.73 2.64
C SER A 73 6.85 -8.13 3.99
N HIS A 74 5.64 -7.56 4.14
CA HIS A 74 5.13 -7.17 5.47
C HIS A 74 5.19 -8.33 6.47
N LEU A 75 5.03 -9.57 5.99
CA LEU A 75 5.17 -10.78 6.80
C LEU A 75 6.59 -10.91 7.38
N ASP A 76 7.62 -10.55 6.62
CA ASP A 76 9.01 -10.62 7.09
C ASP A 76 9.39 -9.45 7.99
N LEU A 77 8.60 -8.38 7.97
CA LEU A 77 8.88 -7.13 8.67
C LEU A 77 8.17 -7.04 10.03
N PHE A 78 6.90 -7.45 10.12
CA PHE A 78 6.03 -7.13 11.25
C PHE A 78 5.27 -8.33 11.84
N ASP A 79 5.48 -9.54 11.32
CA ASP A 79 4.74 -10.73 11.73
C ASP A 79 5.68 -11.82 12.27
N PRO A 80 5.95 -11.83 13.59
CA PRO A 80 6.74 -12.87 14.25
C PRO A 80 6.08 -14.25 14.10
N LYS A 81 6.89 -15.28 13.82
CA LYS A 81 6.38 -16.64 13.55
C LYS A 81 6.88 -17.67 14.56
N PRO A 82 6.60 -17.51 15.87
CA PRO A 82 7.15 -18.38 16.91
C PRO A 82 6.80 -19.85 16.66
N LYS A 83 5.53 -20.13 16.31
CA LYS A 83 5.10 -21.51 16.06
C LYS A 83 5.75 -22.14 14.83
N LEU A 84 5.93 -21.37 13.76
CA LEU A 84 6.60 -21.85 12.54
C LEU A 84 8.08 -22.13 12.80
N ASN A 85 8.72 -21.32 13.65
CA ASN A 85 10.11 -21.51 14.05
C ASN A 85 10.29 -22.78 14.90
N GLU A 86 9.36 -23.06 15.81
CA GLU A 86 9.34 -24.34 16.56
C GLU A 86 9.21 -25.56 15.66
N LEU A 87 8.43 -25.44 14.58
CA LEU A 87 8.16 -26.52 13.63
C LEU A 87 9.17 -26.57 12.48
N HIS A 88 10.25 -25.78 12.53
CA HIS A 88 11.26 -25.73 11.47
C HIS A 88 11.84 -27.13 11.16
N GLY A 89 11.85 -27.50 9.88
CA GLY A 89 12.36 -28.78 9.38
C GLY A 89 11.39 -29.96 9.57
N GLN A 90 10.26 -29.78 10.24
CA GLN A 90 9.25 -30.83 10.39
C GLN A 90 8.44 -30.98 9.10
N LYS A 91 7.84 -32.16 8.90
CA LYS A 91 6.93 -32.41 7.78
C LYS A 91 5.70 -31.51 7.85
N LEU A 92 5.15 -31.19 6.68
CA LEU A 92 3.92 -30.41 6.59
C LEU A 92 2.75 -31.16 7.27
N PRO A 93 2.04 -30.55 8.24
CA PRO A 93 0.91 -31.18 8.90
C PRO A 93 -0.23 -31.52 7.92
N GLN A 94 -0.82 -32.70 8.09
CA GLN A 94 -1.89 -33.19 7.22
C GLN A 94 -3.09 -32.23 7.14
N GLU A 95 -3.46 -31.61 8.26
CA GLU A 95 -4.55 -30.63 8.32
C GLU A 95 -4.32 -29.40 7.42
N LEU A 96 -3.06 -29.02 7.18
CA LEU A 96 -2.72 -27.91 6.28
C LEU A 96 -2.77 -28.34 4.81
N ILE A 97 -2.37 -29.59 4.53
CA ILE A 97 -2.45 -30.19 3.18
C ILE A 97 -3.89 -30.26 2.71
N GLU A 98 -4.81 -30.62 3.60
CA GLU A 98 -6.24 -30.73 3.27
C GLU A 98 -6.92 -29.37 3.08
N LYS A 99 -6.45 -28.33 3.78
CA LYS A 99 -7.05 -26.98 3.74
C LYS A 99 -6.44 -26.06 2.69
N ALA A 100 -5.25 -26.38 2.17
CA ALA A 100 -4.52 -25.51 1.26
C ALA A 100 -4.14 -26.22 -0.04
N ARG A 101 -4.43 -25.56 -1.17
CA ARG A 101 -4.00 -26.03 -2.48
C ARG A 101 -2.61 -25.47 -2.80
N PHE A 102 -1.59 -26.31 -2.76
CA PHE A 102 -0.24 -25.91 -3.13
C PHE A 102 0.00 -26.14 -4.62
N ALA A 103 0.38 -25.10 -5.35
CA ALA A 103 0.60 -25.19 -6.81
C ALA A 103 1.91 -25.88 -7.19
N PHE A 104 2.96 -25.76 -6.35
CA PHE A 104 4.32 -26.22 -6.66
C PHE A 104 4.98 -27.01 -5.53
N ILE A 105 4.23 -27.35 -4.48
CA ILE A 105 4.76 -28.06 -3.32
C ILE A 105 4.30 -29.51 -3.40
N GLN A 106 5.25 -30.45 -3.35
CA GLN A 106 4.97 -31.88 -3.19
C GLN A 106 4.73 -32.16 -1.70
N PRO A 107 3.49 -32.48 -1.27
CA PRO A 107 3.16 -32.57 0.15
C PRO A 107 4.02 -33.60 0.92
N ASP A 108 4.39 -34.70 0.26
CA ASP A 108 5.13 -35.82 0.86
C ASP A 108 6.58 -35.48 1.21
N THR A 109 7.18 -34.53 0.50
CA THR A 109 8.58 -34.12 0.66
C THR A 109 8.73 -32.72 1.27
N ALA A 110 7.62 -31.99 1.38
CA ALA A 110 7.61 -30.64 1.92
C ALA A 110 7.90 -30.61 3.42
N THR A 111 8.78 -29.69 3.81
CA THR A 111 9.07 -29.39 5.21
C THR A 111 8.73 -27.93 5.52
N LEU A 112 8.36 -27.68 6.77
CA LEU A 112 8.07 -26.34 7.26
C LEU A 112 9.38 -25.54 7.38
N MET A 113 9.42 -24.36 6.76
CA MET A 113 10.57 -23.46 6.83
C MET A 113 10.29 -22.33 7.81
N GLY A 114 10.83 -22.45 9.02
CA GLY A 114 10.94 -21.35 9.99
C GLY A 114 11.62 -20.11 9.38
N SER A 115 11.25 -18.93 9.88
CA SER A 115 11.88 -17.68 9.47
C SER A 115 13.22 -17.51 10.18
N SER A 116 14.26 -17.12 9.44
CA SER A 116 15.56 -16.77 10.01
C SER A 116 15.60 -15.37 10.65
N ARG A 117 14.51 -14.60 10.50
CA ARG A 117 14.40 -13.24 11.04
C ARG A 117 14.25 -13.26 12.54
N LYS A 118 14.69 -12.17 13.16
CA LYS A 118 14.57 -11.94 14.60
C LYS A 118 13.69 -10.73 14.81
N TRP A 119 12.74 -10.86 15.73
CA TRP A 119 11.86 -9.76 16.10
C TRP A 119 12.18 -9.28 17.51
N LYS A 120 12.02 -7.98 17.70
CA LYS A 120 12.13 -7.34 19.00
C LYS A 120 10.96 -6.38 19.19
N LYS A 121 10.45 -6.31 20.41
CA LYS A 121 9.46 -5.32 20.80
C LYS A 121 10.14 -3.96 20.94
N HIS A 122 9.49 -2.93 20.42
CA HIS A 122 9.94 -1.55 20.46
C HIS A 122 8.84 -0.62 20.96
N GLY A 123 9.27 0.50 21.54
CA GLY A 123 8.37 1.52 22.08
C GLY A 123 7.55 1.04 23.29
N GLU A 124 6.67 1.92 23.75
CA GLU A 124 5.64 1.61 24.74
C GLU A 124 4.48 0.82 24.13
N CYS A 125 4.22 1.00 22.83
CA CYS A 125 3.23 0.23 22.07
C CYS A 125 3.57 -1.26 21.97
N GLY A 126 4.84 -1.62 22.18
CA GLY A 126 5.32 -3.00 22.19
C GLY A 126 5.28 -3.69 20.83
N MET A 127 5.25 -2.92 19.74
CA MET A 127 5.21 -3.47 18.39
C MET A 127 6.49 -4.21 18.05
N GLU A 128 6.35 -5.34 17.36
CA GLU A 128 7.47 -6.21 17.01
C GLU A 128 8.02 -5.88 15.62
N PHE A 129 9.29 -5.49 15.57
CA PHE A 129 9.99 -5.20 14.33
C PHE A 129 11.06 -6.26 14.06
N SER A 130 11.13 -6.67 12.78
CA SER A 130 12.18 -7.51 12.25
C SER A 130 13.54 -6.80 12.24
N ASP A 131 14.62 -7.57 12.30
CA ASP A 131 16.00 -7.11 12.17
C ASP A 131 16.32 -6.42 10.83
N LEU A 132 15.42 -6.51 9.85
CA LEU A 132 15.46 -5.75 8.59
C LEU A 132 15.09 -4.27 8.73
N LEU A 133 14.53 -3.85 9.87
CA LEU A 133 14.12 -2.47 10.14
C LEU A 133 14.89 -1.88 11.33
N PRO A 134 16.24 -1.83 11.27
CA PRO A 134 17.08 -1.51 12.43
C PRO A 134 16.85 -0.11 13.01
N HIS A 135 16.28 0.80 12.21
CA HIS A 135 16.02 2.18 12.62
C HIS A 135 14.54 2.49 12.86
N LEU A 136 13.61 1.71 12.29
CA LEU A 136 12.18 2.01 12.38
C LEU A 136 11.63 1.74 13.79
N GLY A 137 12.19 0.75 14.50
CA GLY A 137 11.83 0.50 15.89
C GLY A 137 12.13 1.67 16.83
N GLY A 138 13.01 2.61 16.44
CA GLY A 138 13.31 3.80 17.25
C GLY A 138 12.18 4.83 17.31
N CYS A 139 11.22 4.76 16.39
CA CYS A 139 10.06 5.66 16.33
C CYS A 139 8.73 4.90 16.38
N ALA A 140 8.71 3.72 17.00
CA ALA A 140 7.55 2.83 17.05
C ALA A 140 6.28 3.49 17.62
N ASP A 141 6.42 4.41 18.58
CA ASP A 141 5.30 5.14 19.19
C ASP A 141 4.89 6.40 18.43
N ASP A 142 5.76 6.89 17.53
CA ASP A 142 5.54 8.11 16.74
C ASP A 142 4.92 7.81 15.36
N ILE A 143 4.89 6.53 14.96
CA ILE A 143 4.34 6.09 13.67
C ILE A 143 3.00 5.38 13.86
N LEU A 144 2.05 5.70 13.00
CA LEU A 144 0.83 4.92 12.85
C LEU A 144 1.09 3.81 11.82
N MET A 145 0.90 2.57 12.22
CA MET A 145 1.06 1.37 11.38
C MET A 145 -0.23 0.58 11.30
#